data_AF-A0A5E4J668-F1
#
_entry.id   AF-A0A5E4J668-F1
#
_cell.length_a   1.000
_cell.length_b   1.000
_cell.length_c   1.000
_cell.angle_alpha   90.00
_cell.angle_beta   90.00
_cell.angle_gamma   90.00
#
_symmetry.space_group_name_H-M   'P 1'
#
loop_
_entity.id
_entity.type
_entity.pdbx_description
1 polymer ?
#
loop_
_entity_poly.entity_id
_entity_poly.type
_entity_poly.pdbx_seq_one_letter_code
_entity_poly.pdbx_strand_id
1 'polypeptide(L)'
;MQQKKFLLWFDEIRIEDVPSVGGKNASLGEMYRDLKPQGVKIPNGFATTSEAYWHFLNSAGILDKLKEAMSGLNKSDMKDLAARGNRARELILKSDLPEDMWAEIKEAYDRLGDEYGADPDVAVRSSATAEDLPTASFAGQQETFLNVRGYQELK
;
A
#
# COMPACT_ATOMS: atom_id res chain seq x y z
N MET A 1 21.65 9.64 -9.15
CA MET A 1 20.61 8.60 -9.04
C MET A 1 19.57 9.14 -8.08
N GLN A 2 18.32 9.32 -8.51
CA GLN A 2 17.24 9.70 -7.59
C GLN A 2 17.08 8.56 -6.58
N GLN A 3 17.15 8.91 -5.30
CA GLN A 3 16.88 8.00 -4.20
C GLN A 3 15.44 7.51 -4.38
N LYS A 4 15.24 6.22 -4.63
CA LYS A 4 13.90 5.65 -4.76
C LYS A 4 13.25 5.69 -3.37
N LYS A 5 12.16 6.43 -3.22
CA LYS A 5 11.40 6.52 -1.96
C LYS A 5 10.42 5.35 -1.88
N PHE A 6 10.39 4.63 -0.75
CA PHE A 6 9.39 3.59 -0.54
C PHE A 6 8.04 4.15 -0.14
N LEU A 7 7.99 5.41 0.29
CA LEU A 7 6.76 6.11 0.60
C LEU A 7 6.74 7.56 0.13
N LEU A 8 5.54 8.13 0.05
CA LEU A 8 5.28 9.54 -0.21
C LEU A 8 4.27 10.06 0.81
N TRP A 9 4.49 11.27 1.32
CA TRP A 9 3.54 11.95 2.20
C TRP A 9 2.39 12.54 1.41
N PHE A 10 1.22 12.71 2.04
CA PHE A 10 0.05 13.28 1.36
C PHE A 10 0.27 14.71 0.83
N ASP A 11 1.20 15.48 1.39
CA ASP A 11 1.60 16.79 0.85
C ASP A 11 2.57 16.72 -0.34
N GLU A 12 3.19 15.57 -0.58
CA GLU A 12 4.07 15.30 -1.71
C GLU A 12 3.29 14.74 -2.91
N ILE A 13 2.19 14.02 -2.67
CA ILE A 13 1.43 13.31 -3.70
C ILE A 13 0.62 14.26 -4.60
N ARG A 14 0.57 13.93 -5.89
CA ARG A 14 -0.28 14.53 -6.92
C ARG A 14 -1.09 13.47 -7.67
N ILE A 15 -2.03 13.93 -8.50
CA ILE A 15 -2.78 13.07 -9.41
C ILE A 15 -1.88 12.38 -10.44
N GLU A 16 -0.72 12.95 -10.77
CA GLU A 16 0.26 12.30 -11.66
C GLU A 16 0.92 11.08 -11.00
N ASP A 17 0.83 10.94 -9.67
CA ASP A 17 1.44 9.83 -8.92
C ASP A 17 0.55 8.59 -8.85
N VAL A 18 -0.61 8.55 -9.53
CA VAL A 18 -1.48 7.36 -9.61
C VAL A 18 -0.71 6.06 -9.96
N PRO A 19 0.26 6.04 -10.90
CA PRO A 19 1.07 4.84 -11.17
C PRO A 19 1.95 4.39 -10.00
N SER A 20 2.27 5.30 -9.08
CA SER A 20 3.11 5.06 -7.90
C SER A 20 2.28 4.67 -6.69
N VAL A 21 1.26 5.45 -6.32
CA VAL A 21 0.52 5.29 -5.05
C VAL A 21 -0.93 4.80 -5.20
N GLY A 22 -1.41 4.67 -6.44
CA GLY A 22 -2.79 4.31 -6.74
C GLY A 22 -3.79 5.46 -6.62
N GLY A 23 -4.99 5.21 -7.15
CA GLY A 23 -6.03 6.23 -7.33
C GLY A 23 -6.51 6.91 -6.06
N LYS A 24 -6.68 6.12 -4.99
CA LYS A 24 -7.17 6.61 -3.70
C LYS A 24 -6.17 7.52 -3.03
N ASN A 25 -4.91 7.11 -2.98
CA ASN A 25 -3.85 7.93 -2.38
C ASN A 25 -3.59 9.18 -3.20
N ALA A 26 -3.61 9.09 -4.54
CA ALA A 26 -3.48 10.26 -5.42
C ALA A 26 -4.60 11.29 -5.18
N SER A 27 -5.85 10.83 -5.14
CA SER A 27 -7.01 11.67 -4.82
C SER A 27 -6.92 12.26 -3.42
N LEU A 28 -6.47 11.47 -2.44
CA LEU A 28 -6.29 11.94 -1.06
C LEU A 28 -5.17 12.98 -0.94
N GLY A 29 -4.08 12.83 -1.68
CA GLY A 29 -3.00 13.82 -1.76
C GLY A 29 -3.46 15.15 -2.35
N GLU A 30 -4.22 15.12 -3.45
CA GLU A 30 -4.83 16.32 -4.01
C GLU A 30 -5.74 17.03 -3.01
N MET A 31 -6.65 16.28 -2.37
CA MET A 31 -7.54 16.84 -1.35
C MET A 31 -6.73 17.41 -0.18
N TYR A 32 -5.75 16.67 0.34
CA TYR A 32 -4.94 17.07 1.48
C TYR A 32 -4.21 18.39 1.22
N ARG A 33 -3.66 18.57 0.02
CA ARG A 33 -2.95 19.80 -0.32
C ARG A 33 -3.85 20.99 -0.64
N ASP A 34 -4.89 20.77 -1.43
CA ASP A 34 -5.66 21.86 -1.99
C ASP A 34 -6.77 22.30 -1.04
N LEU A 35 -7.30 21.39 -0.22
CA LEU A 35 -8.44 21.65 0.66
C LEU A 35 -8.03 21.93 2.11
N LYS A 36 -6.88 21.43 2.60
CA LYS A 36 -6.39 21.75 3.96
C LYS A 36 -6.17 23.26 4.16
N PRO A 37 -5.56 24.03 3.22
CA PRO A 37 -5.47 25.48 3.33
C PRO A 37 -6.83 26.20 3.32
N GLN A 38 -7.86 25.55 2.77
CA GLN A 38 -9.23 26.04 2.75
C GLN A 38 -10.02 25.65 4.02
N GLY A 39 -9.37 25.02 5.00
CA GLY A 39 -9.96 24.65 6.29
C GLY A 39 -10.66 23.29 6.31
N VAL A 40 -10.58 22.50 5.23
CA VAL A 40 -11.10 21.13 5.22
C VAL A 40 -10.17 20.25 6.05
N LYS A 41 -10.74 19.55 7.04
CA LYS A 41 -9.99 18.66 7.93
C LYS A 41 -9.77 17.31 7.27
N ILE A 42 -8.55 17.06 6.84
CA ILE A 42 -8.12 15.79 6.26
C ILE A 42 -6.98 15.25 7.14
N PRO A 43 -7.11 14.02 7.69
CA PRO A 43 -6.03 13.41 8.44
C PRO A 43 -4.75 13.30 7.62
N ASN A 44 -3.61 13.58 8.23
CA ASN A 44 -2.32 13.38 7.59
C ASN A 44 -1.96 11.89 7.53
N GLY A 45 -1.00 11.56 6.67
CA GLY A 45 -0.56 10.20 6.41
C GLY A 45 0.44 10.12 5.28
N PHE A 46 0.82 8.88 4.96
CA PHE A 46 1.72 8.56 3.87
C PHE A 46 1.21 7.34 3.12
N ALA A 47 1.67 7.18 1.88
CA ALA A 47 1.39 6.04 1.03
C ALA A 47 2.69 5.32 0.70
N THR A 48 2.70 3.99 0.77
CA THR A 48 3.77 3.21 0.14
C THR A 48 3.64 3.25 -1.38
N THR A 49 4.77 3.19 -2.07
CA THR A 49 4.84 3.25 -3.53
C THR A 49 4.79 1.85 -4.16
N SER A 50 4.42 1.78 -5.44
CA SER A 50 4.48 0.54 -6.20
C SER A 50 5.92 0.03 -6.32
N GLU A 51 6.92 0.92 -6.34
CA GLU A 51 8.33 0.57 -6.19
C GLU A 51 8.62 -0.18 -4.88
N ALA A 52 8.02 0.23 -3.75
CA ALA A 52 8.18 -0.46 -2.48
C ALA A 52 7.62 -1.88 -2.53
N TYR A 53 6.46 -2.07 -3.17
CA TYR A 53 5.89 -3.40 -3.41
C TYR A 53 6.82 -4.28 -4.25
N TRP A 54 7.37 -3.75 -5.35
CA TRP A 54 8.34 -4.50 -6.17
C TRP A 54 9.64 -4.79 -5.41
N HIS A 55 10.13 -3.85 -4.60
CA HIS A 55 11.29 -4.06 -3.75
C HIS A 55 11.06 -5.20 -2.76
N PHE A 56 9.91 -5.21 -2.09
CA PHE A 56 9.50 -6.31 -1.22
C PHE A 56 9.53 -7.67 -1.94
N LEU A 57 8.86 -7.77 -3.10
CA LEU A 57 8.80 -9.05 -3.85
C LEU A 57 10.17 -9.57 -4.29
N ASN A 58 11.07 -8.65 -4.69
CA ASN A 58 12.42 -8.99 -5.13
C ASN A 58 13.32 -9.36 -3.95
N SER A 59 13.33 -8.55 -2.89
CA SER A 59 14.14 -8.77 -1.70
C SER A 59 13.73 -10.04 -0.94
N ALA A 60 12.44 -10.36 -0.91
CA ALA A 60 11.94 -11.63 -0.35
C ALA A 60 12.18 -12.85 -1.27
N GLY A 61 12.61 -12.64 -2.53
CA GLY A 61 12.85 -13.72 -3.48
C GLY A 61 11.59 -14.53 -3.82
N ILE A 62 10.42 -13.88 -3.80
CA ILE A 62 9.11 -14.54 -4.04
C ILE A 62 8.50 -14.22 -5.40
N LEU A 63 9.07 -13.28 -6.15
CA LEU A 63 8.50 -12.85 -7.44
C LEU A 63 8.29 -14.02 -8.41
N ASP A 64 9.29 -14.89 -8.59
CA ASP A 64 9.16 -16.00 -9.52
C ASP A 64 8.22 -17.09 -9.00
N LYS A 65 8.21 -17.35 -7.68
CA LYS A 65 7.25 -18.26 -7.04
C LYS A 65 5.80 -17.77 -7.20
N LEU A 66 5.57 -16.46 -7.17
CA LEU A 66 4.26 -15.86 -7.43
C LEU A 66 3.83 -16.04 -8.89
N LYS A 67 4.74 -15.83 -9.84
CA LYS A 67 4.48 -16.10 -11.27
C LYS A 67 4.15 -17.56 -11.50
N GLU A 68 4.91 -18.47 -10.90
CA GLU A 68 4.66 -19.91 -10.96
C GLU A 68 3.30 -20.28 -10.37
N ALA A 69 2.95 -19.73 -9.20
CA ALA A 69 1.66 -19.98 -8.56
C ALA A 69 0.47 -19.57 -9.46
N MET A 70 0.64 -18.53 -10.28
CA MET A 70 -0.38 -18.04 -11.21
C MET A 70 -0.28 -18.65 -12.61
N SER A 71 0.79 -19.39 -12.91
CA SER A 71 1.04 -19.94 -14.23
C SER A 71 -0.01 -21.00 -14.61
N GLY A 72 -0.66 -20.82 -15.76
CA GLY A 72 -1.70 -21.73 -16.23
C GLY A 72 -3.02 -21.65 -15.43
N LEU A 73 -3.26 -20.55 -14.72
CA LEU A 73 -4.53 -20.29 -14.02
C LEU A 73 -5.73 -20.49 -14.96
N ASN A 74 -6.64 -21.38 -14.57
CA ASN A 74 -7.90 -21.56 -15.25
C ASN A 74 -9.01 -20.71 -14.60
N LYS A 75 -9.41 -19.62 -15.27
CA LYS A 75 -10.42 -18.68 -14.76
C LYS A 75 -11.82 -19.26 -14.63
N SER A 76 -12.13 -20.38 -15.29
CA SER A 76 -13.43 -21.05 -15.19
C SER A 76 -13.48 -22.13 -14.11
N ASP A 77 -12.33 -22.47 -13.50
CA ASP A 77 -12.24 -23.42 -12.39
C ASP A 77 -12.09 -22.68 -11.06
N MET A 78 -13.19 -22.60 -10.31
CA MET A 78 -13.22 -21.94 -9.01
C MET A 78 -12.32 -22.61 -7.97
N LYS A 79 -12.07 -23.92 -8.07
CA LYS A 79 -11.17 -24.63 -7.14
C LYS A 79 -9.71 -24.30 -7.44
N ASP A 80 -9.34 -24.27 -8.72
CA ASP A 80 -8.01 -23.84 -9.17
C ASP A 80 -7.72 -22.39 -8.75
N LEU A 81 -8.67 -21.49 -8.98
CA LEU A 81 -8.57 -20.08 -8.59
C LEU A 81 -8.36 -19.93 -7.08
N ALA A 82 -9.14 -20.63 -6.25
CA ALA A 82 -9.02 -20.57 -4.80
C ALA A 82 -7.68 -21.15 -4.31
N ALA A 83 -7.24 -22.28 -4.87
CA ALA A 83 -5.98 -22.92 -4.51
C ALA A 83 -4.77 -22.03 -4.83
N ARG A 84 -4.75 -21.44 -6.03
CA ARG A 84 -3.67 -20.54 -6.47
C ARG A 84 -3.67 -19.22 -5.71
N GLY A 85 -4.84 -18.64 -5.49
CA GLY A 85 -5.00 -17.43 -4.67
C GLY A 85 -4.51 -17.64 -3.23
N ASN A 86 -4.85 -18.78 -2.62
CA ASN A 86 -4.30 -19.16 -1.30
C ASN A 86 -2.78 -19.28 -1.34
N ARG A 87 -2.23 -19.96 -2.36
CA ARG A 87 -0.78 -20.13 -2.50
C ARG A 87 -0.04 -18.79 -2.62
N ALA A 88 -0.56 -17.85 -3.40
CA ALA A 88 0.04 -16.52 -3.54
C ALA A 88 -0.05 -15.70 -2.25
N ARG A 89 -1.21 -15.72 -1.57
CA ARG A 89 -1.36 -15.06 -0.25
C ARG A 89 -0.38 -15.61 0.77
N GLU A 90 -0.21 -16.93 0.83
CA GLU A 90 0.77 -17.55 1.73
C GLU A 90 2.22 -17.13 1.43
N LEU A 91 2.59 -16.97 0.16
CA LEU A 91 3.94 -16.52 -0.21
C LEU A 91 4.20 -15.09 0.32
N ILE A 92 3.21 -14.21 0.21
CA ILE A 92 3.31 -12.83 0.70
C ILE A 92 3.35 -12.81 2.24
N LEU A 93 2.38 -13.47 2.90
CA LEU A 93 2.24 -13.45 4.36
C LEU A 93 3.38 -14.13 5.12
N LYS A 94 4.12 -15.05 4.48
CA LYS A 94 5.29 -15.73 5.08
C LYS A 94 6.61 -15.01 4.79
N SER A 95 6.58 -13.91 4.03
CA SER A 95 7.78 -13.16 3.67
C SER A 95 7.96 -11.97 4.60
N ASP A 96 9.18 -11.77 5.08
CA ASP A 96 9.51 -10.62 5.91
C ASP A 96 9.61 -9.34 5.06
N LEU A 97 9.17 -8.22 5.62
CA LEU A 97 9.43 -6.90 5.06
C LEU A 97 10.94 -6.60 5.08
N PRO A 98 11.53 -6.10 3.97
CA PRO A 98 12.91 -5.63 3.93
C PRO A 98 13.18 -4.60 5.03
N GLU A 99 14.35 -4.71 5.68
CA GLU A 99 14.69 -3.86 6.83
C GLU A 99 14.75 -2.37 6.46
N ASP A 100 15.22 -2.05 5.25
CA ASP A 100 15.29 -0.69 4.73
C ASP A 100 13.89 -0.07 4.53
N MET A 101 12.97 -0.84 3.94
CA MET A 101 11.58 -0.44 3.77
C MET A 101 10.86 -0.29 5.12
N TRP A 102 11.07 -1.24 6.03
CA TRP A 102 10.48 -1.17 7.37
C TRP A 102 11.01 0.02 8.18
N ALA A 103 12.29 0.35 8.06
CA ALA A 103 12.87 1.53 8.69
C ALA A 103 12.19 2.82 8.21
N GLU A 104 11.99 2.98 6.89
CA GLU A 104 11.32 4.16 6.32
C GLU A 104 9.85 4.27 6.80
N ILE A 105 9.11 3.15 6.83
CA ILE A 105 7.73 3.11 7.34
C ILE A 105 7.68 3.48 8.83
N LYS A 106 8.63 2.96 9.62
CA LYS A 106 8.71 3.25 11.06
C LYS A 106 8.99 4.74 11.30
N GLU A 107 9.95 5.32 10.60
CA GLU A 107 10.25 6.75 10.68
C GLU A 107 9.03 7.61 10.31
N ALA A 108 8.27 7.19 9.29
CA ALA A 108 7.06 7.89 8.91
C ALA A 108 5.93 7.76 9.95
N TYR A 109 5.78 6.59 10.56
CA TYR A 109 4.84 6.38 11.67
C TYR A 109 5.22 7.20 12.91
N ASP A 110 6.51 7.26 13.25
CA ASP A 110 7.00 8.08 14.37
C ASP A 110 6.73 9.58 14.12
N ARG A 111 6.92 10.04 12.87
CA ARG A 111 6.57 11.41 12.47
C ARG A 111 5.07 11.70 12.57
N LEU A 112 4.19 10.72 12.34
CA LEU A 112 2.76 10.88 12.64
C LEU A 112 2.52 11.00 14.16
N GLY A 113 3.31 10.31 14.97
CA GLY A 113 3.28 10.42 16.43
C GLY A 113 3.63 11.82 16.94
N ASP A 114 4.52 12.53 16.25
CA ASP A 114 4.83 13.94 16.57
C ASP A 114 3.62 14.87 16.35
N GLU A 115 2.71 14.54 15.43
CA GLU A 115 1.52 15.33 15.09
C GLU A 115 0.29 14.92 15.93
N TYR A 116 0.09 13.62 16.14
CA TYR A 116 -1.12 13.06 16.73
C TYR A 116 -0.93 12.49 18.15
N GLY A 117 0.30 12.52 18.68
CA GLY A 117 0.68 11.93 19.97
C GLY A 117 1.30 10.54 19.82
N ALA A 118 2.06 10.12 20.84
CA ALA A 118 2.80 8.86 20.82
C ALA A 118 1.90 7.63 20.53
N ASP A 119 2.39 6.74 19.66
CA ASP A 119 1.69 5.55 19.17
C ASP A 119 0.28 5.86 18.63
N PRO A 120 0.14 6.68 17.57
CA PRO A 120 -1.14 7.08 17.05
C PRO A 120 -1.89 5.90 16.42
N ASP A 121 -3.21 5.87 16.58
CA ASP A 121 -4.06 4.93 15.84
C ASP A 121 -4.11 5.32 14.36
N VAL A 122 -3.80 4.39 13.46
CA VAL A 122 -3.83 4.62 12.00
C VAL A 122 -4.80 3.66 11.30
N ALA A 123 -5.22 4.06 10.10
CA ALA A 123 -5.95 3.19 9.18
C ALA A 123 -5.00 2.76 8.05
N VAL A 124 -4.83 1.46 7.87
CA VAL A 124 -4.05 0.88 6.76
C VAL A 124 -5.02 0.45 5.67
N ARG A 125 -4.89 1.04 4.48
CA ARG A 125 -5.86 0.90 3.38
C ARG A 125 -5.14 0.55 2.08
N SER A 126 -5.71 -0.35 1.30
CA SER A 126 -5.22 -0.60 -0.06
C SER A 126 -5.55 0.55 -1.01
N SER A 127 -4.63 0.83 -1.92
CA SER A 127 -4.76 1.76 -3.03
C SER A 127 -3.98 1.19 -4.22
N ALA A 128 -4.64 0.43 -5.08
CA ALA A 128 -4.04 -0.16 -6.26
C ALA A 128 -3.99 0.83 -7.45
N THR A 129 -3.00 0.64 -8.32
CA THR A 129 -2.69 1.52 -9.45
C THR A 129 -3.70 1.45 -10.60
N ALA A 130 -4.53 0.40 -10.64
CA ALA A 130 -5.53 0.17 -11.68
C ALA A 130 -6.98 0.43 -11.23
N GLU A 131 -7.18 1.01 -10.04
CA GLU A 131 -8.53 1.20 -9.46
C GLU A 131 -9.39 2.22 -10.22
N ASP A 132 -8.76 3.13 -10.96
CA ASP A 132 -9.45 4.24 -11.66
C ASP A 132 -9.63 3.98 -13.17
N LEU A 133 -9.54 2.72 -13.62
CA LEU A 133 -9.93 2.40 -14.99
C LEU A 133 -11.45 2.62 -15.14
N PRO A 134 -11.92 3.42 -16.12
CA PRO A 134 -13.35 3.74 -16.30
C PRO A 134 -14.26 2.51 -16.43
N THR A 135 -13.67 1.35 -16.74
CA THR A 135 -14.35 0.08 -17.00
C THR A 135 -14.21 -0.93 -15.86
N ALA A 136 -13.53 -0.60 -14.75
CA ALA A 136 -13.28 -1.53 -13.65
C ALA A 136 -13.67 -0.91 -12.30
N SER A 137 -14.57 -1.59 -11.58
CA SER A 137 -14.90 -1.27 -10.18
C SER A 137 -14.48 -2.44 -9.31
N PHE A 138 -13.68 -2.16 -8.29
CA PHE A 138 -13.15 -3.15 -7.34
C PHE A 138 -13.81 -3.04 -5.96
N ALA A 139 -15.05 -2.53 -5.91
CA ALA A 139 -15.80 -2.37 -4.67
C ALA A 139 -15.91 -3.70 -3.90
N GLY A 140 -15.52 -3.68 -2.62
CA GLY A 140 -15.59 -4.85 -1.73
C GLY A 140 -14.47 -5.88 -1.89
N GLN A 141 -13.48 -5.67 -2.77
CA GLN A 141 -12.31 -6.55 -2.91
C GLN A 141 -11.09 -6.09 -2.10
N GLN A 142 -11.22 -4.98 -1.39
CA GLN A 142 -10.11 -4.27 -0.78
C GLN A 142 -10.15 -4.35 0.73
N GLU A 143 -9.00 -4.66 1.32
CA GLU A 143 -8.85 -4.75 2.77
C GLU A 143 -8.59 -3.36 3.37
N THR A 144 -9.15 -3.14 4.55
CA THR A 144 -8.90 -1.95 5.36
C THR A 144 -8.81 -2.40 6.80
N PHE A 145 -7.70 -2.04 7.45
CA PHE A 145 -7.47 -2.28 8.86
C PHE A 145 -7.61 -0.94 9.58
N LEU A 146 -8.41 -0.91 10.63
CA LEU A 146 -8.71 0.29 11.41
C LEU A 146 -8.14 0.12 12.81
N ASN A 147 -7.80 1.24 13.46
CA ASN A 147 -7.24 1.27 14.81
C ASN A 147 -5.95 0.43 14.93
N VAL A 148 -5.14 0.43 13.87
CA VAL A 148 -3.81 -0.21 13.89
C VAL A 148 -2.91 0.64 14.75
N ARG A 149 -2.31 0.03 15.78
CA ARG A 149 -1.51 0.76 16.75
C ARG A 149 -0.17 0.09 17.05
N GLY A 150 0.88 0.91 17.03
CA GLY A 150 2.23 0.48 17.35
C GLY A 150 2.84 -0.41 16.27
N TYR A 151 4.14 -0.64 16.41
CA TYR A 151 4.95 -1.30 15.40
C TYR A 151 4.56 -2.76 15.11
N GLN A 152 4.02 -3.47 16.10
CA GLN A 152 3.67 -4.88 15.94
C GLN A 152 2.44 -5.09 15.07
N GLU A 153 1.44 -4.22 15.16
CA GLU A 153 0.24 -4.31 14.33
C GLU A 153 0.46 -3.68 12.95
N LEU A 154 1.40 -2.74 12.84
CA LEU A 154 1.73 -2.07 11.58
C LEU A 154 2.61 -2.92 10.65
N LYS A 155 3.43 -3.82 11.20
CA LYS A 155 4.36 -4.65 10.43
C LYS A 155 3.70 -5.90 9.86
#